data_AF-A0A3M1XG27-F1
#
_entry.id   AF-A0A3M1XG27-F1
#
_cell.length_a   1.000
_cell.length_b   1.000
_cell.length_c   1.000
_cell.angle_alpha   90.00
_cell.angle_beta   90.00
_cell.angle_gamma   90.00
#
_symmetry.space_group_name_H-M   'P 1'
#
loop_
_entity.id
_entity.type
_entity.pdbx_description
1 polymer ?
#
loop_
_entity_poly.entity_id
_entity_poly.type
_entity_poly.pdbx_seq_one_letter_code
_entity_poly.pdbx_strand_id
1 'polypeptide(L)'
;MNHRLGIGVLGLHEGRTMLVALTHPVPRDPATDPRDIGRLRTTHVRAVAGCDLNEEKIASTRAICPNLFYTTRYEEMLARSDVDIVCIYTPDHLHGQHVVQAFEAGKHVICTKPLVNSLDDAKRVLEAGRRTGRKLMVGQSTRFFEPFQRQRRAFERGEIGSLELVDAHYVHRMDWFYEKSPWAATTTDWAFLCLSHPVDLVRWYLGRIIEVHAFGYRSSLAQKYGAGFDIYAANLRSSDGRIGRAMGHYGLHDLPSARNAIELMLYGSEGTSLAQYHDMRYIHTSPDGDIVEDPLYGKRAYYFNNEVHGMHYGEFANYAEYFAEALLENRPYSPDLEEGIETICVLEAIRRSAHSGRPVQLAPLMAEVGLQV
;
A
#
# COMPACT_ATOMS: atom_id res chain seq x y z
N MET A 1 -10.85 27.24 -13.29
CA MET A 1 -9.46 26.85 -12.99
C MET A 1 -9.53 25.56 -12.19
N ASN A 2 -9.01 24.45 -12.69
CA ASN A 2 -9.03 23.17 -11.98
C ASN A 2 -8.24 23.32 -10.67
N HIS A 3 -8.94 23.21 -9.54
CA HIS A 3 -8.35 23.34 -8.22
C HIS A 3 -7.47 22.11 -7.94
N ARG A 4 -6.13 22.28 -7.95
CA ARG A 4 -5.18 21.23 -7.58
C ARG A 4 -4.95 21.23 -6.08
N LEU A 5 -5.27 20.10 -5.44
CA LEU A 5 -5.02 19.88 -4.02
C LEU A 5 -3.51 19.86 -3.73
N GLY A 6 -3.08 20.58 -2.71
CA GLY A 6 -1.69 20.62 -2.28
C GLY A 6 -1.34 19.44 -1.36
N ILE A 7 -0.22 18.77 -1.66
CA ILE A 7 0.32 17.66 -0.88
C ILE A 7 1.54 18.12 -0.07
N GLY A 8 1.46 17.92 1.25
CA GLY A 8 2.61 17.95 2.15
C GLY A 8 3.07 16.53 2.49
N VAL A 9 4.37 16.26 2.51
CA VAL A 9 4.91 14.92 2.81
C VAL A 9 5.68 14.94 4.12
N LEU A 10 5.31 14.07 5.06
CA LEU A 10 6.02 13.84 6.31
C LEU A 10 6.84 12.53 6.23
N GLY A 11 8.14 12.62 6.49
CA GLY A 11 9.10 11.52 6.33
C GLY A 11 9.65 11.48 4.91
N LEU A 12 10.78 12.14 4.67
CA LEU A 12 11.38 12.33 3.34
C LEU A 12 12.32 11.20 2.93
N HIS A 13 12.33 10.09 3.67
CA HIS A 13 13.09 8.93 3.25
C HIS A 13 12.39 8.25 2.05
N GLU A 14 11.40 7.40 2.33
CA GLU A 14 10.56 6.83 1.27
C GLU A 14 9.56 7.87 0.72
N GLY A 15 9.11 8.82 1.55
CA GLY A 15 8.16 9.86 1.12
C GLY A 15 8.73 10.83 0.08
N ARG A 16 10.06 10.93 -0.09
CA ARG A 16 10.67 11.66 -1.20
C ARG A 16 10.14 11.15 -2.55
N THR A 17 9.82 9.88 -2.66
CA THR A 17 9.23 9.28 -3.85
C THR A 17 7.90 9.94 -4.22
N MET A 18 7.05 10.25 -3.25
CA MET A 18 5.82 11.00 -3.50
C MET A 18 6.11 12.40 -4.07
N LEU A 19 7.09 13.12 -3.52
CA LEU A 19 7.43 14.47 -4.02
C LEU A 19 7.97 14.42 -5.45
N VAL A 20 8.84 13.45 -5.75
CA VAL A 20 9.38 13.25 -7.10
C VAL A 20 8.25 12.91 -8.08
N ALA A 21 7.37 11.97 -7.70
CA ALA A 21 6.22 11.54 -8.51
C ALA A 21 5.30 12.69 -8.93
N LEU A 22 5.18 13.72 -8.07
CA LEU A 22 4.30 14.88 -8.30
C LEU A 22 4.98 16.07 -8.98
N THR A 23 6.31 16.05 -9.12
CA THR A 23 7.10 17.18 -9.64
C THR A 23 7.83 16.85 -10.94
N HIS A 24 8.10 15.58 -11.21
CA HIS A 24 8.84 15.17 -12.40
C HIS A 24 7.89 14.77 -13.53
N PRO A 25 8.16 15.21 -14.78
CA PRO A 25 7.36 14.81 -15.93
C PRO A 25 7.52 13.32 -16.23
N VAL A 26 6.49 12.72 -16.81
CA VAL A 26 6.50 11.30 -17.18
C VAL A 26 7.22 11.12 -18.53
N PRO A 27 8.04 10.07 -18.71
CA PRO A 27 8.49 9.59 -20.00
C PRO A 27 7.30 9.30 -20.91
N ARG A 28 7.47 9.60 -22.19
CA ARG A 28 6.48 9.39 -23.24
C ARG A 28 5.89 7.97 -23.22
N ASP A 29 4.57 7.81 -23.26
CA ASP A 29 3.94 6.55 -23.66
C ASP A 29 4.18 6.36 -25.16
N PRO A 30 4.81 5.26 -25.61
CA PRO A 30 4.99 4.98 -27.04
C PRO A 30 3.69 4.98 -27.85
N ALA A 31 2.52 4.82 -27.21
CA ALA A 31 1.21 4.73 -27.85
C ALA A 31 0.43 6.07 -27.99
N THR A 32 0.92 7.20 -27.46
CA THR A 32 0.21 8.50 -27.51
C THR A 32 0.85 9.55 -28.44
N ASP A 33 0.08 10.63 -28.73
CA ASP A 33 0.38 11.71 -29.70
C ASP A 33 1.84 12.20 -29.63
N PRO A 34 2.59 12.21 -30.75
CA PRO A 34 3.99 12.67 -30.80
C PRO A 34 4.22 14.14 -30.40
N ARG A 35 3.17 14.92 -30.14
CA ARG A 35 3.23 16.32 -29.67
C ARG A 35 3.11 16.47 -28.15
N ASP A 36 2.93 15.39 -27.39
CA ASP A 36 2.78 15.48 -25.92
C ASP A 36 4.14 15.62 -25.23
N ILE A 37 4.47 16.86 -24.86
CA ILE A 37 5.73 17.26 -24.22
C ILE A 37 5.53 17.28 -22.70
N GLY A 38 6.07 16.29 -21.99
CA GLY A 38 6.40 16.37 -20.56
C GLY A 38 5.29 16.88 -19.63
N ARG A 39 4.10 16.26 -19.66
CA ARG A 39 3.06 16.53 -18.66
C ARG A 39 3.37 15.83 -17.33
N LEU A 40 3.01 16.48 -16.22
CA LEU A 40 2.95 15.79 -14.93
C LEU A 40 1.91 14.68 -15.01
N ARG A 41 2.18 13.57 -14.32
CA ARG A 41 1.25 12.43 -14.25
C ARG A 41 -0.09 12.79 -13.61
N THR A 42 -0.09 13.82 -12.76
CA THR A 42 -1.21 14.23 -11.94
C THR A 42 -1.78 15.56 -12.40
N THR A 43 -3.11 15.64 -12.43
CA THR A 43 -3.86 16.83 -12.83
C THR A 43 -4.65 17.43 -11.68
N HIS A 44 -4.92 16.66 -10.62
CA HIS A 44 -5.72 17.05 -9.45
C HIS A 44 -4.89 17.31 -8.19
N VAL A 45 -3.60 16.94 -8.15
CA VAL A 45 -2.70 17.20 -7.02
C VAL A 45 -1.39 17.87 -7.43
N ARG A 46 -0.76 18.57 -6.49
CA ARG A 46 0.59 19.14 -6.61
C ARG A 46 1.35 19.03 -5.29
N ALA A 47 2.66 18.78 -5.33
CA ALA A 47 3.50 18.87 -4.14
C ALA A 47 3.66 20.33 -3.70
N VAL A 48 3.62 20.59 -2.39
CA VAL A 48 3.82 21.94 -1.83
C VAL A 48 4.82 21.98 -0.67
N ALA A 49 4.96 20.88 0.08
CA ALA A 49 5.78 20.84 1.28
C ALA A 49 6.41 19.46 1.54
N GLY A 50 7.58 19.46 2.18
CA GLY A 50 8.24 18.28 2.71
C GLY A 50 8.73 18.50 4.14
N CYS A 51 8.63 17.49 5.00
CA CYS A 51 9.00 17.56 6.40
C CYS A 51 9.77 16.32 6.84
N ASP A 52 10.95 16.49 7.46
CA ASP A 52 11.72 15.40 8.07
C ASP A 52 12.55 15.96 9.23
N LEU A 53 12.77 15.16 10.28
CA LEU A 53 13.63 15.56 11.40
C LEU A 53 15.11 15.63 10.99
N ASN A 54 15.49 14.93 9.92
CA ASN A 54 16.86 14.88 9.41
C ASN A 54 17.07 15.93 8.31
N GLU A 55 17.89 16.93 8.59
CA GLU A 55 18.21 18.02 7.66
C GLU A 55 18.91 17.56 6.37
N GLU A 56 19.69 16.47 6.41
CA GLU A 56 20.34 15.92 5.21
C GLU A 56 19.31 15.31 4.25
N LYS A 57 18.25 14.68 4.78
CA LYS A 57 17.12 14.20 3.97
C LYS A 57 16.36 15.37 3.35
N ILE A 58 16.19 16.47 4.07
CA ILE A 58 15.63 17.71 3.52
C ILE A 58 16.53 18.25 2.40
N ALA A 59 17.84 18.39 2.65
CA ALA A 59 18.78 18.96 1.69
C ALA A 59 18.85 18.13 0.40
N SER A 60 18.97 16.81 0.51
CA SER A 60 18.98 15.90 -0.65
C SER A 60 17.65 15.91 -1.41
N THR A 61 16.52 16.02 -0.73
CA THR A 61 15.21 16.11 -1.37
C THR A 61 15.02 17.47 -2.06
N ARG A 62 15.46 18.57 -1.43
CA ARG A 62 15.44 19.93 -2.00
C ARG A 62 16.30 20.03 -3.26
N ALA A 63 17.42 19.33 -3.33
CA ALA A 63 18.25 19.29 -4.54
C ALA A 63 17.49 18.73 -5.77
N ILE A 64 16.52 17.84 -5.53
CA ILE A 64 15.70 17.20 -6.57
C ILE A 64 14.38 17.96 -6.79
N CYS A 65 13.78 18.50 -5.73
CA CYS A 65 12.49 19.20 -5.75
C CYS A 65 12.62 20.63 -5.15
N PRO A 66 13.33 21.57 -5.80
CA PRO A 66 13.78 22.82 -5.15
C PRO A 66 12.66 23.81 -4.77
N ASN A 67 11.52 23.75 -5.46
CA ASN A 67 10.46 24.77 -5.36
C ASN A 67 9.40 24.48 -4.28
N LEU A 68 9.73 23.64 -3.30
CA LEU A 68 8.83 23.26 -2.21
C LEU A 68 9.23 23.93 -0.89
N PHE A 69 8.27 24.08 0.02
CA PHE A 69 8.56 24.41 1.40
C PHE A 69 9.17 23.20 2.11
N TYR A 70 10.20 23.41 2.93
CA TYR A 70 10.73 22.36 3.78
C TYR A 70 10.93 22.85 5.21
N THR A 71 10.66 21.97 6.16
CA THR A 71 10.80 22.22 7.59
C THR A 71 11.21 20.94 8.32
N THR A 72 11.81 21.09 9.48
CA THR A 72 12.04 20.00 10.44
C THR A 72 10.89 19.85 11.44
N ARG A 73 9.87 20.73 11.37
CA ARG A 73 8.77 20.81 12.33
C ARG A 73 7.44 20.50 11.67
N TYR A 74 6.81 19.42 12.10
CA TYR A 74 5.56 18.97 11.49
C TYR A 74 4.43 20.00 11.65
N GLU A 75 4.39 20.71 12.78
CA GLU A 75 3.38 21.73 13.07
C GLU A 75 3.42 22.89 12.06
N GLU A 76 4.61 23.25 11.57
CA GLU A 76 4.76 24.30 10.56
C GLU A 76 4.18 23.85 9.21
N MET A 77 4.33 22.58 8.85
CA MET A 77 3.71 22.03 7.65
C MET A 77 2.18 21.94 7.79
N LEU A 78 1.69 21.51 8.96
CA LEU A 78 0.25 21.42 9.25
C LEU A 78 -0.45 22.79 9.24
N ALA A 79 0.23 23.85 9.67
CA ALA A 79 -0.31 25.21 9.68
C ALA A 79 -0.48 25.83 8.29
N ARG A 80 0.07 25.21 7.23
CA ARG A 80 0.00 25.75 5.86
C ARG A 80 -1.41 25.63 5.29
N SER A 81 -1.94 26.72 4.76
CA SER A 81 -3.25 26.75 4.09
C SER A 81 -3.23 26.09 2.70
N ASP A 82 -2.06 25.96 2.07
CA ASP A 82 -1.91 25.34 0.76
C ASP A 82 -1.61 23.83 0.82
N VAL A 83 -1.60 23.23 2.01
CA VAL A 83 -1.57 21.79 2.23
C VAL A 83 -3.00 21.31 2.48
N ASP A 84 -3.55 20.53 1.56
CA ASP A 84 -4.88 19.90 1.66
C ASP A 84 -4.78 18.45 2.14
N ILE A 85 -3.74 17.74 1.70
CA ILE A 85 -3.47 16.33 2.00
C ILE A 85 -2.07 16.20 2.60
N VAL A 86 -1.94 15.48 3.71
CA VAL A 86 -0.66 15.07 4.29
C VAL A 86 -0.38 13.62 3.92
N CYS A 87 0.75 13.35 3.26
CA CYS A 87 1.23 11.99 3.03
C CYS A 87 2.25 11.59 4.11
N ILE A 88 2.01 10.49 4.81
CA ILE A 88 2.80 10.05 5.97
C ILE A 88 3.65 8.83 5.58
N TYR A 89 4.97 8.97 5.73
CA TYR A 89 6.02 7.98 5.45
C TYR A 89 7.07 7.91 6.57
N THR A 90 6.67 8.20 7.79
CA THR A 90 7.53 8.06 8.97
C THR A 90 7.69 6.58 9.33
N PRO A 91 8.56 6.22 10.30
CA PRO A 91 8.48 4.91 10.92
C PRO A 91 7.04 4.58 11.35
N ASP A 92 6.66 3.33 11.17
CA ASP A 92 5.27 2.85 11.26
C ASP A 92 4.63 3.03 12.64
N HIS A 93 5.40 2.87 13.71
CA HIS A 93 4.99 3.13 15.09
C HIS A 93 4.58 4.59 15.35
N LEU A 94 4.88 5.51 14.44
CA LEU A 94 4.49 6.93 14.55
C LEU A 94 3.24 7.28 13.73
N HIS A 95 2.77 6.37 12.85
CA HIS A 95 1.67 6.67 11.93
C HIS A 95 0.41 7.12 12.67
N GLY A 96 -0.02 6.38 13.71
CA GLY A 96 -1.24 6.71 14.44
C GLY A 96 -1.24 8.13 15.00
N GLN A 97 -0.12 8.56 15.59
CA GLN A 97 0.03 9.92 16.08
C GLN A 97 0.00 10.96 14.95
N HIS A 98 0.76 10.73 13.87
CA HIS A 98 0.85 11.69 12.78
C HIS A 98 -0.45 11.85 12.00
N VAL A 99 -1.22 10.76 11.85
CA VAL A 99 -2.56 10.77 11.23
C VAL A 99 -3.52 11.60 12.07
N VAL A 100 -3.58 11.36 13.39
CA VAL A 100 -4.44 12.13 14.31
C VAL A 100 -4.08 13.61 14.25
N GLN A 101 -2.79 13.98 14.30
CA GLN A 101 -2.35 15.37 14.19
C GLN A 101 -2.78 16.02 12.86
N ALA A 102 -2.69 15.31 11.73
CA ALA A 102 -3.14 15.83 10.44
C ALA A 102 -4.66 16.06 10.41
N PHE A 103 -5.44 15.11 10.92
CA PHE A 103 -6.89 15.23 11.01
C PHE A 103 -7.32 16.42 11.87
N GLU A 104 -6.72 16.59 13.04
CA GLU A 104 -7.00 17.73 13.94
C GLU A 104 -6.60 19.08 13.32
N ALA A 105 -5.58 19.10 12.45
CA ALA A 105 -5.20 20.27 11.66
C ALA A 105 -6.11 20.49 10.42
N GLY A 106 -7.18 19.71 10.27
CA GLY A 106 -8.12 19.83 9.16
C GLY A 106 -7.60 19.30 7.82
N LYS A 107 -6.59 18.42 7.83
CA LYS A 107 -5.97 17.87 6.62
C LYS A 107 -6.52 16.48 6.28
N HIS A 108 -6.66 16.18 5.00
CA HIS A 108 -6.83 14.81 4.53
C HIS A 108 -5.50 14.05 4.63
N VAL A 109 -5.55 12.72 4.60
CA VAL A 109 -4.34 11.91 4.81
C VAL A 109 -4.18 10.83 3.74
N ILE A 110 -2.96 10.65 3.27
CA ILE A 110 -2.51 9.38 2.68
C ILE A 110 -1.48 8.79 3.63
N CYS A 111 -1.75 7.63 4.22
CA CYS A 111 -0.78 7.00 5.13
C CYS A 111 -0.19 5.76 4.45
N THR A 112 1.14 5.69 4.34
CA THR A 112 1.77 4.47 3.81
C THR A 112 1.42 3.25 4.66
N LYS A 113 1.57 2.07 4.08
CA LYS A 113 1.40 0.80 4.78
C LYS A 113 2.59 0.53 5.74
N PRO A 114 2.35 -0.20 6.85
CA PRO A 114 1.04 -0.49 7.42
C PRO A 114 0.36 0.80 7.90
N LEU A 115 -0.97 0.87 7.87
CA LEU A 115 -1.69 2.06 8.36
C LEU A 115 -1.28 2.39 9.80
N VAL A 116 -1.32 1.39 10.68
CA VAL A 116 -0.86 1.42 12.07
C VAL A 116 -0.43 0.02 12.50
N ASN A 117 0.26 -0.10 13.64
CA ASN A 117 0.78 -1.37 14.16
C ASN A 117 0.05 -1.90 15.41
N SER A 118 -1.04 -1.26 15.84
CA SER A 118 -1.81 -1.67 17.02
C SER A 118 -3.29 -1.38 16.85
N LEU A 119 -4.13 -2.14 17.56
CA LEU A 119 -5.57 -1.88 17.62
C LEU A 119 -5.87 -0.56 18.35
N ASP A 120 -5.07 -0.20 19.34
CA ASP A 120 -5.19 1.10 20.03
C ASP A 120 -5.00 2.27 19.07
N ASP A 121 -3.97 2.23 18.23
CA ASP A 121 -3.74 3.26 17.22
C ASP A 121 -4.84 3.25 16.17
N ALA A 122 -5.31 2.06 15.76
CA ALA A 122 -6.40 1.93 14.81
C ALA A 122 -7.67 2.62 15.35
N LYS A 123 -8.01 2.37 16.61
CA LYS A 123 -9.14 3.01 17.30
C LYS A 123 -8.98 4.53 17.36
N ARG A 124 -7.81 5.03 17.79
CA ARG A 124 -7.54 6.48 17.89
C ARG A 124 -7.68 7.17 16.53
N VAL A 125 -7.17 6.55 15.47
CA VAL A 125 -7.25 7.07 14.11
C VAL A 125 -8.70 7.06 13.60
N LEU A 126 -9.46 5.99 13.86
CA LEU A 126 -10.89 5.91 13.49
C LEU A 126 -11.70 7.02 14.15
N GLU A 127 -11.52 7.19 15.46
CA GLU A 127 -12.21 8.21 16.26
C GLU A 127 -11.87 9.63 15.76
N ALA A 128 -10.60 9.89 15.43
CA ALA A 128 -10.18 11.16 14.86
C ALA A 128 -10.78 11.41 13.47
N GLY A 129 -10.81 10.40 12.59
CA GLY A 129 -11.45 10.51 11.28
C GLY A 129 -12.94 10.82 11.39
N ARG A 130 -13.65 10.13 12.29
CA ARG A 130 -15.08 10.36 12.56
C ARG A 130 -15.35 11.75 13.15
N ARG A 131 -14.53 12.20 14.11
CA ARG A 131 -14.67 13.51 14.76
C ARG A 131 -14.43 14.69 13.80
N THR A 132 -13.41 14.60 12.97
CA THR A 132 -12.96 15.71 12.11
C THR A 132 -13.60 15.70 10.72
N GLY A 133 -14.23 14.58 10.34
CA GLY A 133 -14.75 14.34 8.99
C GLY A 133 -13.66 14.30 7.92
N ARG A 134 -12.39 14.19 8.31
CA ARG A 134 -11.27 14.10 7.38
C ARG A 134 -11.14 12.67 6.85
N LYS A 135 -11.01 12.59 5.53
CA LYS A 135 -10.81 11.36 4.76
C LYS A 135 -9.34 10.91 4.79
N LEU A 136 -9.13 9.59 4.82
CA LEU A 136 -7.82 8.96 4.69
C LEU A 136 -7.88 7.84 3.65
N MET A 137 -6.86 7.78 2.80
CA MET A 137 -6.57 6.62 1.97
C MET A 137 -5.32 5.92 2.47
N VAL A 138 -5.35 4.59 2.56
CA VAL A 138 -4.14 3.81 2.81
C VAL A 138 -3.31 3.80 1.53
N GLY A 139 -2.04 4.18 1.63
CA GLY A 139 -1.04 4.19 0.56
C GLY A 139 -0.60 2.78 0.16
N GLN A 140 -1.57 1.96 -0.24
CA GLN A 140 -1.39 0.57 -0.59
C GLN A 140 -1.05 0.44 -2.07
N SER A 141 0.24 0.62 -2.37
CA SER A 141 0.79 0.67 -3.73
C SER A 141 0.42 -0.52 -4.60
N THR A 142 0.28 -1.73 -4.01
CA THR A 142 -0.03 -2.96 -4.74
C THR A 142 -1.29 -2.88 -5.55
N ARG A 143 -2.33 -2.20 -5.04
CA ARG A 143 -3.57 -2.01 -5.78
C ARG A 143 -3.40 -1.11 -7.00
N PHE A 144 -2.34 -0.31 -7.08
CA PHE A 144 -2.12 0.71 -8.13
C PHE A 144 -1.02 0.36 -9.13
N PHE A 145 -0.41 -0.82 -9.01
CA PHE A 145 0.42 -1.39 -10.06
C PHE A 145 -0.45 -1.89 -11.23
N GLU A 146 0.01 -1.70 -12.45
CA GLU A 146 -0.79 -2.00 -13.65
C GLU A 146 -1.28 -3.45 -13.72
N PRO A 147 -0.49 -4.49 -13.41
CA PRO A 147 -0.98 -5.87 -13.48
C PRO A 147 -2.19 -6.11 -12.57
N PHE A 148 -2.16 -5.59 -11.34
CA PHE A 148 -3.26 -5.74 -10.39
C PHE A 148 -4.47 -4.90 -10.78
N GLN A 149 -4.25 -3.72 -11.37
CA GLN A 149 -5.32 -2.90 -11.97
C GLN A 149 -5.99 -3.59 -13.15
N ARG A 150 -5.23 -4.29 -14.02
CA ARG A 150 -5.76 -5.10 -15.13
C ARG A 150 -6.60 -6.25 -14.61
N GLN A 151 -6.05 -7.02 -13.68
CA GLN A 151 -6.74 -8.13 -13.02
C GLN A 151 -8.03 -7.67 -12.34
N ARG A 152 -7.99 -6.53 -11.64
CA ARG A 152 -9.18 -5.96 -11.00
C ARG A 152 -10.27 -5.63 -12.01
N ARG A 153 -9.92 -4.93 -13.10
CA ARG A 153 -10.88 -4.58 -14.15
C ARG A 153 -11.46 -5.82 -14.84
N ALA A 154 -10.67 -6.87 -15.04
CA ALA A 154 -11.14 -8.15 -15.59
C ALA A 154 -12.11 -8.87 -14.65
N PHE A 155 -11.77 -8.91 -13.35
CA PHE A 155 -12.65 -9.43 -12.30
C PHE A 155 -13.99 -8.67 -12.25
N GLU A 156 -13.96 -7.33 -12.29
CA GLU A 156 -15.17 -6.51 -12.29
C GLU A 156 -16.03 -6.68 -13.55
N ARG A 157 -15.44 -7.11 -14.67
CA ARG A 157 -16.15 -7.49 -15.90
C ARG A 157 -16.66 -8.94 -15.89
N GLY A 158 -16.35 -9.73 -14.86
CA GLY A 158 -16.77 -11.12 -14.73
C GLY A 158 -15.98 -12.11 -15.58
N GLU A 159 -14.78 -11.76 -16.05
CA GLU A 159 -14.02 -12.57 -17.02
C GLU A 159 -13.50 -13.92 -16.49
N ILE A 160 -13.55 -14.15 -15.17
CA ILE A 160 -13.18 -15.44 -14.56
C ILE A 160 -14.40 -16.20 -13.99
N GLY A 161 -15.62 -15.74 -14.31
CA GLY A 161 -16.85 -16.27 -13.73
C GLY A 161 -16.97 -15.96 -12.23
N SER A 162 -17.49 -16.92 -11.46
CA SER A 162 -17.61 -16.79 -10.01
C SER A 162 -16.25 -17.01 -9.34
N LEU A 163 -15.78 -16.06 -8.54
CA LEU A 163 -14.53 -16.21 -7.78
C LEU A 163 -14.68 -17.26 -6.67
N GLU A 164 -13.80 -18.27 -6.67
CA GLU A 164 -13.83 -19.44 -5.78
C GLU A 164 -12.72 -19.42 -4.73
N LEU A 165 -11.50 -19.01 -5.11
CA LEU A 165 -10.32 -18.96 -4.25
C LEU A 165 -9.43 -17.77 -4.63
N VAL A 166 -8.84 -17.13 -3.61
CA VAL A 166 -7.82 -16.10 -3.79
C VAL A 166 -6.52 -16.55 -3.13
N ASP A 167 -5.40 -16.42 -3.83
CA ASP A 167 -4.10 -16.80 -3.30
C ASP A 167 -3.08 -15.69 -3.58
N ALA A 168 -2.57 -15.06 -2.52
CA ALA A 168 -1.63 -13.97 -2.61
C ALA A 168 -0.37 -14.28 -1.79
N HIS A 169 0.79 -13.90 -2.31
CA HIS A 169 2.02 -13.96 -1.54
C HIS A 169 2.93 -12.77 -1.76
N TYR A 170 3.77 -12.52 -0.76
CA TYR A 170 4.90 -11.61 -0.87
C TYR A 170 6.16 -12.28 -0.34
N VAL A 171 7.09 -12.54 -1.25
CA VAL A 171 8.41 -13.04 -0.91
C VAL A 171 9.44 -11.98 -1.28
N HIS A 172 10.32 -11.62 -0.33
CA HIS A 172 11.42 -10.68 -0.59
C HIS A 172 12.60 -10.97 0.33
N ARG A 173 13.84 -10.95 -0.16
CA ARG A 173 15.00 -10.87 0.75
C ARG A 173 15.15 -9.48 1.37
N MET A 174 15.02 -9.36 2.69
CA MET A 174 14.91 -8.06 3.37
C MET A 174 16.13 -7.65 4.23
N ASP A 175 17.32 -8.21 4.01
CA ASP A 175 18.55 -7.82 4.70
C ASP A 175 18.86 -6.32 4.57
N TRP A 176 18.72 -5.80 3.35
CA TRP A 176 18.90 -4.37 3.05
C TRP A 176 17.99 -3.47 3.90
N PHE A 177 16.78 -3.91 4.22
CA PHE A 177 15.82 -3.09 4.97
C PHE A 177 16.19 -3.01 6.44
N TYR A 178 16.68 -4.09 7.04
CA TYR A 178 17.20 -4.05 8.40
C TYR A 178 18.43 -3.15 8.53
N GLU A 179 19.29 -3.13 7.52
CA GLU A 179 20.48 -2.27 7.49
C GLU A 179 20.11 -0.79 7.33
N LYS A 180 19.15 -0.51 6.44
CA LYS A 180 18.63 0.84 6.17
C LYS A 180 17.77 1.39 7.31
N SER A 181 16.98 0.52 7.94
CA SER A 181 15.97 0.85 8.95
C SER A 181 16.09 -0.08 10.17
N PRO A 182 17.13 0.06 11.02
CA PRO A 182 17.36 -0.85 12.14
C PRO A 182 16.20 -0.93 13.15
N TRP A 183 15.39 0.12 13.25
CA TRP A 183 14.18 0.14 14.08
C TRP A 183 13.20 -0.99 13.71
N ALA A 184 13.20 -1.42 12.45
CA ALA A 184 12.26 -2.44 11.97
C ALA A 184 12.48 -3.81 12.61
N ALA A 185 13.70 -4.09 13.10
CA ALA A 185 13.95 -5.34 13.81
C ALA A 185 13.25 -5.41 15.18
N THR A 186 12.92 -4.27 15.79
CA THR A 186 12.47 -4.19 17.19
C THR A 186 11.11 -3.56 17.41
N THR A 187 10.65 -2.69 16.49
CA THR A 187 9.40 -1.94 16.69
C THR A 187 8.29 -2.32 15.71
N THR A 188 8.53 -3.26 14.80
CA THR A 188 7.53 -3.73 13.84
C THR A 188 7.41 -5.25 13.84
N ASP A 189 6.31 -5.74 13.29
CA ASP A 189 6.10 -7.15 12.99
C ASP A 189 5.84 -7.28 11.49
N TRP A 190 6.46 -8.27 10.86
CA TRP A 190 6.36 -8.51 9.42
C TRP A 190 4.95 -8.85 8.95
N ALA A 191 4.05 -9.25 9.86
CA ALA A 191 2.62 -9.29 9.62
C ALA A 191 2.11 -7.91 9.16
N PHE A 192 2.46 -6.83 9.85
CA PHE A 192 2.05 -5.49 9.48
C PHE A 192 2.89 -4.92 8.34
N LEU A 193 4.22 -5.03 8.41
CA LEU A 193 5.10 -4.34 7.48
C LEU A 193 4.95 -4.79 6.02
N CYS A 194 4.92 -6.10 5.79
CA CYS A 194 4.95 -6.66 4.43
C CYS A 194 3.79 -7.61 4.14
N LEU A 195 3.35 -8.43 5.11
CA LEU A 195 2.21 -9.34 4.89
C LEU A 195 0.89 -8.57 4.68
N SER A 196 0.85 -7.29 5.07
CA SER A 196 -0.22 -6.36 4.71
C SER A 196 -0.49 -6.28 3.22
N HIS A 197 0.51 -6.48 2.35
CA HIS A 197 0.30 -6.52 0.89
C HIS A 197 -0.60 -7.68 0.44
N PRO A 198 -0.21 -8.96 0.63
CA PRO A 198 -1.06 -10.07 0.21
C PRO A 198 -2.39 -10.14 0.99
N VAL A 199 -2.41 -9.77 2.27
CA VAL A 199 -3.67 -9.75 3.06
C VAL A 199 -4.65 -8.74 2.51
N ASP A 200 -4.20 -7.53 2.19
CA ASP A 200 -5.02 -6.52 1.54
C ASP A 200 -5.53 -6.97 0.17
N LEU A 201 -4.67 -7.60 -0.65
CA LEU A 201 -5.08 -8.15 -1.93
C LEU A 201 -6.17 -9.22 -1.76
N VAL A 202 -6.04 -10.14 -0.81
CA VAL A 202 -7.09 -11.11 -0.48
C VAL A 202 -8.40 -10.40 -0.13
N ARG A 203 -8.35 -9.39 0.76
CA ARG A 203 -9.53 -8.60 1.15
C ARG A 203 -10.14 -7.82 -0.01
N TRP A 204 -9.33 -7.33 -0.95
CA TRP A 204 -9.82 -6.54 -2.07
C TRP A 204 -10.80 -7.32 -2.97
N TYR A 205 -10.62 -8.65 -3.06
CA TYR A 205 -11.48 -9.53 -3.85
C TYR A 205 -12.55 -10.25 -3.01
N LEU A 206 -12.22 -10.67 -1.79
CA LEU A 206 -13.15 -11.40 -0.93
C LEU A 206 -14.03 -10.50 -0.04
N GLY A 207 -13.67 -9.23 0.12
CA GLY A 207 -14.35 -8.31 1.04
C GLY A 207 -14.05 -8.64 2.51
N ARG A 208 -15.10 -8.64 3.34
CA ARG A 208 -14.99 -8.80 4.79
C ARG A 208 -14.52 -10.20 5.17
N ILE A 209 -13.48 -10.26 6.01
CA ILE A 209 -12.93 -11.50 6.57
C ILE A 209 -13.47 -11.71 7.98
N ILE A 210 -13.90 -12.92 8.30
CA ILE A 210 -14.53 -13.27 9.58
C ILE A 210 -13.65 -14.15 10.47
N GLU A 211 -12.75 -14.94 9.89
CA GLU A 211 -11.89 -15.89 10.60
C GLU A 211 -10.55 -16.03 9.88
N VAL A 212 -9.48 -16.18 10.66
CA VAL A 212 -8.16 -16.55 10.13
C VAL A 212 -7.53 -17.69 10.92
N HIS A 213 -6.72 -18.50 10.26
CA HIS A 213 -5.79 -19.44 10.89
C HIS A 213 -4.41 -19.28 10.27
N ALA A 214 -3.36 -19.20 11.09
CA ALA A 214 -2.02 -18.93 10.60
C ALA A 214 -0.93 -19.69 11.37
N PHE A 215 0.18 -19.94 10.68
CA PHE A 215 1.45 -20.34 11.26
C PHE A 215 2.49 -19.26 11.02
N GLY A 216 3.39 -19.09 12.00
CA GLY A 216 4.54 -18.18 11.93
C GLY A 216 5.86 -18.93 12.16
N TYR A 217 6.93 -18.47 11.51
CA TYR A 217 8.28 -18.98 11.75
C TYR A 217 9.32 -17.86 11.62
N ARG A 218 10.46 -18.04 12.30
CA ARG A 218 11.61 -17.12 12.23
C ARG A 218 12.68 -17.71 11.33
N SER A 219 12.86 -17.15 10.14
CA SER A 219 13.95 -17.51 9.24
C SER A 219 15.32 -17.28 9.89
N SER A 220 16.37 -17.80 9.26
CA SER A 220 17.76 -17.51 9.65
C SER A 220 18.06 -16.00 9.60
N LEU A 221 17.43 -15.26 8.68
CA LEU A 221 17.58 -13.82 8.57
C LEU A 221 16.94 -13.09 9.76
N ALA A 222 15.70 -13.43 10.11
CA ALA A 222 15.05 -12.85 11.29
C ALA A 222 15.83 -13.15 12.57
N GLN A 223 16.40 -14.35 12.69
CA GLN A 223 17.26 -14.70 13.83
C GLN A 223 18.53 -13.83 13.87
N LYS A 224 19.20 -13.63 12.73
CA LYS A 224 20.40 -12.78 12.61
C LYS A 224 20.16 -11.35 13.12
N TYR A 225 19.01 -10.75 12.79
CA TYR A 225 18.69 -9.38 13.18
C TYR A 225 17.87 -9.27 14.48
N GLY A 226 17.54 -10.39 15.13
CA GLY A 226 16.74 -10.40 16.35
C GLY A 226 15.26 -10.09 16.16
N ALA A 227 14.75 -10.15 14.93
CA ALA A 227 13.35 -9.90 14.60
C ALA A 227 12.41 -11.07 15.00
N GLY A 228 11.11 -10.79 15.05
CA GLY A 228 10.03 -11.76 15.27
C GLY A 228 9.82 -12.71 14.08
N PHE A 229 8.59 -13.21 13.90
CA PHE A 229 8.27 -14.01 12.72
C PHE A 229 8.41 -13.16 11.45
N ASP A 230 9.04 -13.75 10.43
CA ASP A 230 9.19 -13.18 9.09
C ASP A 230 8.77 -14.17 8.00
N ILE A 231 8.24 -15.32 8.42
CA ILE A 231 7.50 -16.26 7.60
C ILE A 231 6.11 -16.38 8.19
N TYR A 232 5.10 -16.15 7.37
CA TYR A 232 3.70 -16.33 7.73
C TYR A 232 2.98 -17.09 6.62
N ALA A 233 2.16 -18.06 7.01
CA ALA A 233 1.20 -18.69 6.10
C ALA A 233 -0.18 -18.62 6.77
N ALA A 234 -1.13 -17.94 6.14
CA ALA A 234 -2.44 -17.67 6.70
C ALA A 234 -3.55 -18.08 5.72
N ASN A 235 -4.57 -18.77 6.24
CA ASN A 235 -5.84 -19.01 5.58
C ASN A 235 -6.88 -18.05 6.17
N LEU A 236 -7.67 -17.41 5.30
CA LEU A 236 -8.66 -16.40 5.63
C LEU A 236 -10.03 -16.89 5.12
N ARG A 237 -11.08 -16.70 5.92
CA ARG A 237 -12.46 -17.00 5.53
C ARG A 237 -13.25 -15.70 5.44
N SER A 238 -13.92 -15.46 4.31
CA SER A 238 -14.81 -14.31 4.12
C SER A 238 -16.18 -14.53 4.74
N SER A 239 -16.96 -13.45 4.85
CA SER A 239 -18.34 -13.48 5.36
C SER A 239 -19.29 -14.36 4.54
N ASP A 240 -18.99 -14.58 3.25
CA ASP A 240 -19.75 -15.48 2.37
C ASP A 240 -19.15 -16.90 2.27
N GLY A 241 -18.16 -17.22 3.10
CA GLY A 241 -17.59 -18.56 3.24
C GLY A 241 -16.48 -18.92 2.26
N ARG A 242 -16.16 -18.05 1.28
CA ARG A 242 -15.01 -18.22 0.39
C ARG A 242 -13.70 -18.12 1.17
N ILE A 243 -12.64 -18.69 0.58
CA ILE A 243 -11.34 -18.81 1.23
C ILE A 243 -10.31 -17.99 0.47
N GLY A 244 -9.42 -17.37 1.22
CA GLY A 244 -8.22 -16.73 0.72
C GLY A 244 -6.98 -17.25 1.42
N ARG A 245 -5.85 -17.27 0.72
CA ARG A 245 -4.54 -17.56 1.29
C ARG A 245 -3.63 -16.35 1.17
N ALA A 246 -2.96 -16.01 2.26
CA ALA A 246 -1.89 -15.02 2.27
C ALA A 246 -0.60 -15.67 2.80
N MET A 247 0.51 -15.47 2.11
CA MET A 247 1.82 -15.97 2.53
C MET A 247 2.90 -14.88 2.44
N GLY A 248 3.78 -14.85 3.44
CA GLY A 248 4.92 -13.95 3.49
C GLY A 248 6.19 -14.73 3.81
N HIS A 249 7.29 -14.40 3.13
CA HIS A 249 8.61 -14.89 3.50
C HIS A 249 9.68 -13.84 3.17
N TYR A 250 10.35 -13.34 4.21
CA TYR A 250 11.24 -12.17 4.07
C TYR A 250 12.74 -12.49 4.12
N GLY A 251 13.09 -13.76 3.98
CA GLY A 251 14.46 -14.28 4.01
C GLY A 251 14.84 -15.13 2.79
N LEU A 252 14.15 -14.98 1.66
CA LEU A 252 14.44 -15.82 0.49
C LEU A 252 15.84 -15.57 -0.08
N HIS A 253 16.33 -16.53 -0.85
CA HIS A 253 17.51 -16.37 -1.70
C HIS A 253 17.07 -16.42 -3.15
N ASP A 254 17.40 -15.36 -3.90
CA ASP A 254 16.97 -15.24 -5.30
C ASP A 254 17.55 -16.38 -6.16
N LEU A 255 16.68 -16.92 -7.01
CA LEU A 255 16.99 -17.78 -8.14
C LEU A 255 16.38 -17.15 -9.40
N PRO A 256 16.86 -17.51 -10.61
CA PRO A 256 16.28 -17.00 -11.85
C PRO A 256 14.75 -17.15 -11.96
N SER A 257 14.20 -18.22 -11.37
CA SER A 257 12.77 -18.53 -11.36
C SER A 257 12.08 -18.33 -10.00
N ALA A 258 12.81 -17.87 -8.98
CA ALA A 258 12.27 -17.62 -7.64
C ALA A 258 12.93 -16.37 -7.08
N ARG A 259 12.35 -15.21 -7.39
CA ARG A 259 12.85 -13.88 -7.03
C ARG A 259 11.80 -13.12 -6.22
N ASN A 260 12.19 -11.97 -5.70
CA ASN A 260 11.28 -11.05 -5.02
C ASN A 260 9.97 -10.86 -5.82
N ALA A 261 8.83 -11.18 -5.24
CA ALA A 261 7.54 -11.14 -5.92
C ALA A 261 6.41 -10.83 -4.95
N ILE A 262 5.58 -9.87 -5.33
CA ILE A 262 4.19 -9.79 -4.88
C ILE A 262 3.37 -10.39 -6.00
N GLU A 263 2.64 -11.46 -5.70
CA GLU A 263 1.86 -12.22 -6.67
C GLU A 263 0.46 -12.46 -6.13
N LEU A 264 -0.51 -12.45 -7.04
CA LEU A 264 -1.91 -12.71 -6.76
C LEU A 264 -2.51 -13.60 -7.84
N MET A 265 -3.05 -14.73 -7.42
CA MET A 265 -3.83 -15.65 -8.24
C MET A 265 -5.30 -15.56 -7.84
N LEU A 266 -6.16 -15.49 -8.85
CA LEU A 266 -7.61 -15.63 -8.73
C LEU A 266 -8.03 -16.89 -9.45
N TYR A 267 -8.75 -17.76 -8.74
CA TYR A 267 -9.37 -18.94 -9.32
C TYR A 267 -10.87 -18.72 -9.36
N GLY A 268 -11.45 -18.79 -10.56
CA GLY A 268 -12.88 -18.70 -10.74
C GLY A 268 -13.42 -19.81 -11.62
N SER A 269 -14.75 -19.92 -11.64
CA SER A 269 -15.48 -21.01 -12.31
C SER A 269 -15.27 -21.06 -13.83
N GLU A 270 -14.81 -19.98 -14.45
CA GLU A 270 -14.63 -19.86 -15.90
C GLU A 270 -13.20 -19.49 -16.30
N GLY A 271 -12.28 -19.33 -15.33
CA GLY A 271 -10.90 -18.99 -15.64
C GLY A 271 -10.02 -18.74 -14.44
N THR A 272 -8.71 -18.64 -14.71
CA THR A 272 -7.71 -18.24 -13.72
C THR A 272 -6.99 -16.99 -14.20
N SER A 273 -6.58 -16.14 -13.27
CA SER A 273 -5.66 -15.04 -13.59
C SER A 273 -4.56 -14.90 -12.55
N LEU A 274 -3.40 -14.43 -13.01
CA LEU A 274 -2.21 -14.15 -12.21
C LEU A 274 -1.77 -12.71 -12.48
N ALA A 275 -1.58 -11.94 -11.41
CA ALA A 275 -0.93 -10.63 -11.45
C ALA A 275 0.34 -10.66 -10.60
N GLN A 276 1.44 -10.13 -11.15
CA GLN A 276 2.74 -10.11 -10.48
C GLN A 276 3.44 -8.76 -10.66
N TYR A 277 3.92 -8.21 -9.55
CA TYR A 277 4.51 -6.88 -9.50
C TYR A 277 5.87 -6.77 -10.21
N HIS A 278 6.87 -7.56 -9.78
CA HIS A 278 8.28 -7.28 -10.09
C HIS A 278 8.59 -7.42 -11.59
N ASP A 279 7.86 -8.32 -12.25
CA ASP A 279 7.97 -8.57 -13.69
C ASP A 279 6.81 -7.98 -14.49
N MET A 280 5.97 -7.15 -13.84
CA MET A 280 4.79 -6.54 -14.45
C MET A 280 3.93 -7.57 -15.21
N ARG A 281 3.73 -8.78 -14.68
CA ARG A 281 3.04 -9.85 -15.42
C ARG A 281 1.57 -9.86 -15.11
N TYR A 282 0.77 -9.94 -16.16
CA TYR A 282 -0.65 -10.27 -16.05
C TYR A 282 -0.96 -11.40 -17.03
N ILE A 283 -1.32 -12.56 -16.49
CA ILE A 283 -1.66 -13.76 -17.26
C ILE A 283 -3.10 -14.11 -16.94
N HIS A 284 -3.90 -14.44 -17.94
CA HIS A 284 -5.29 -14.82 -17.73
C HIS A 284 -5.79 -15.81 -18.78
N THR A 285 -6.86 -16.52 -18.43
CA THR A 285 -7.67 -17.27 -19.38
C THR A 285 -8.50 -16.29 -20.22
N SER A 286 -8.51 -16.44 -21.54
CA SER A 286 -9.38 -15.68 -22.45
C SER A 286 -10.79 -16.27 -22.48
N PRO A 287 -11.80 -15.55 -23.01
CA PRO A 287 -13.14 -16.11 -23.20
C PRO A 287 -13.19 -17.38 -24.06
N ASP A 288 -12.20 -17.56 -24.95
CA ASP A 288 -12.07 -18.74 -25.82
C ASP A 288 -11.30 -19.89 -25.16
N GLY A 289 -10.81 -19.70 -23.93
CA GLY A 289 -10.05 -20.68 -23.16
C GLY A 289 -8.52 -20.64 -23.35
N ASP A 290 -8.01 -19.69 -24.14
CA ASP A 290 -6.58 -19.52 -24.38
C ASP A 290 -5.87 -18.88 -23.18
N ILE A 291 -4.57 -19.15 -23.02
CA ILE A 291 -3.73 -18.45 -22.05
C ILE A 291 -3.12 -17.22 -22.69
N VAL A 292 -3.41 -16.05 -22.13
CA VAL A 292 -2.94 -14.74 -22.62
C VAL A 292 -2.04 -14.10 -21.58
N GLU A 293 -0.91 -13.54 -22.00
CA GLU A 293 -0.05 -12.70 -21.17
C GLU A 293 0.03 -11.29 -21.78
N ASP A 294 -0.37 -10.28 -21.02
CA ASP A 294 -0.27 -8.89 -21.46
C ASP A 294 1.22 -8.47 -21.52
N PRO A 295 1.68 -7.78 -22.59
CA PRO A 295 3.09 -7.39 -22.77
C PRO A 295 3.46 -6.15 -21.92
N LEU A 296 3.09 -6.14 -20.64
CA LEU A 296 3.25 -5.02 -19.71
C LEU A 296 4.71 -4.76 -19.33
N TYR A 297 5.58 -5.78 -19.31
CA TYR A 297 7.00 -5.61 -18.97
C TYR A 297 7.74 -4.63 -19.90
N GLY A 298 7.34 -4.60 -21.18
CA GLY A 298 7.85 -3.64 -22.16
C GLY A 298 7.49 -2.18 -21.82
N LYS A 299 6.47 -1.96 -20.99
CA LYS A 299 5.97 -0.66 -20.55
C LYS A 299 6.41 -0.28 -19.13
N ARG A 300 7.27 -1.06 -18.48
CA ARG A 300 7.71 -0.79 -17.09
C ARG A 300 8.31 0.61 -16.90
N ALA A 301 9.02 1.14 -17.89
CA ALA A 301 9.59 2.49 -17.84
C ALA A 301 8.51 3.58 -17.71
N TYR A 302 7.36 3.37 -18.35
CA TYR A 302 6.21 4.27 -18.23
C TYR A 302 5.50 4.09 -16.89
N TYR A 303 5.19 2.84 -16.52
CA TYR A 303 4.41 2.57 -15.32
C TYR A 303 5.17 2.88 -14.04
N PHE A 304 6.46 2.54 -13.95
CA PHE A 304 7.31 2.81 -12.80
C PHE A 304 8.01 4.16 -12.81
N ASN A 305 8.27 4.73 -14.01
CA ASN A 305 8.80 6.08 -14.21
C ASN A 305 10.17 6.36 -13.56
N ASN A 306 11.20 5.57 -13.90
CA ASN A 306 12.55 5.52 -13.31
C ASN A 306 12.61 4.96 -11.88
N GLU A 307 13.63 4.15 -11.61
CA GLU A 307 13.92 3.59 -10.28
C GLU A 307 14.93 4.49 -9.58
N VAL A 308 14.61 4.98 -8.40
CA VAL A 308 15.63 5.46 -7.46
C VAL A 308 15.61 4.52 -6.28
N HIS A 309 16.67 3.72 -6.15
CA HIS A 309 16.85 2.75 -5.07
C HIS A 309 15.73 1.69 -4.98
N GLY A 310 15.20 1.25 -6.13
CA GLY A 310 14.17 0.19 -6.19
C GLY A 310 12.75 0.64 -5.82
N MET A 311 12.51 1.95 -5.63
CA MET A 311 11.17 2.51 -5.47
C MET A 311 10.67 3.06 -6.80
N HIS A 312 9.41 2.76 -7.13
CA HIS A 312 8.74 3.22 -8.33
C HIS A 312 7.87 4.44 -8.00
N TYR A 313 7.83 5.42 -8.89
CA TYR A 313 7.12 6.68 -8.62
C TYR A 313 5.69 6.67 -9.14
N GLY A 314 5.40 5.81 -10.11
CA GLY A 314 4.19 5.91 -10.89
C GLY A 314 2.92 5.58 -10.12
N GLU A 315 2.97 4.56 -9.28
CA GLU A 315 1.87 4.18 -8.40
C GLU A 315 1.62 5.25 -7.34
N PHE A 316 2.65 5.96 -6.87
CA PHE A 316 2.51 7.07 -5.93
C PHE A 316 1.71 8.21 -6.54
N ALA A 317 2.02 8.57 -7.79
CA ALA A 317 1.21 9.51 -8.55
C ALA A 317 -0.22 8.99 -8.79
N ASN A 318 -0.37 7.71 -9.15
CA ASN A 318 -1.68 7.11 -9.45
C ASN A 318 -2.63 7.19 -8.25
N TYR A 319 -2.21 6.74 -7.06
CA TYR A 319 -3.11 6.75 -5.92
C TYR A 319 -3.32 8.17 -5.38
N ALA A 320 -2.33 9.06 -5.47
CA ALA A 320 -2.50 10.46 -5.08
C ALA A 320 -3.54 11.16 -5.96
N GLU A 321 -3.49 10.94 -7.27
CA GLU A 321 -4.49 11.42 -8.23
C GLU A 321 -5.86 10.81 -7.94
N TYR A 322 -5.94 9.48 -7.79
CA TYR A 322 -7.17 8.76 -7.50
C TYR A 322 -7.86 9.26 -6.22
N PHE A 323 -7.10 9.52 -5.17
CA PHE A 323 -7.65 10.05 -3.93
C PHE A 323 -8.11 11.49 -4.09
N ALA A 324 -7.35 12.32 -4.79
CA ALA A 324 -7.71 13.71 -5.02
C ALA A 324 -9.00 13.85 -5.83
N GLU A 325 -9.16 13.07 -6.90
CA GLU A 325 -10.42 12.95 -7.63
C GLU A 325 -11.57 12.56 -6.68
N ALA A 326 -11.35 11.56 -5.83
CA ALA A 326 -12.36 11.14 -4.87
C ALA A 326 -12.76 12.24 -3.87
N LEU A 327 -11.81 13.08 -3.46
CA LEU A 327 -12.09 14.23 -2.60
C LEU A 327 -12.86 15.32 -3.36
N LEU A 328 -12.43 15.67 -4.56
CA LEU A 328 -13.01 16.75 -5.37
C LEU A 328 -14.42 16.42 -5.86
N GLU A 329 -14.66 15.17 -6.24
CA GLU A 329 -15.95 14.68 -6.75
C GLU A 329 -16.85 14.12 -5.66
N ASN A 330 -16.34 14.02 -4.43
CA ASN A 330 -17.01 13.35 -3.31
C ASN A 330 -17.47 11.91 -3.63
N ARG A 331 -16.71 11.18 -4.45
CA ARG A 331 -16.99 9.77 -4.77
C ARG A 331 -16.39 8.83 -3.72
N PRO A 332 -16.95 7.61 -3.56
CA PRO A 332 -16.31 6.56 -2.79
C PRO A 332 -14.91 6.24 -3.33
N TYR A 333 -14.04 5.79 -2.44
CA TYR A 333 -12.68 5.37 -2.76
C TYR A 333 -12.25 4.22 -1.85
N SER A 334 -11.27 3.45 -2.30
CA SER A 334 -10.76 2.28 -1.60
C SER A 334 -9.26 2.12 -1.87
N PRO A 335 -8.41 1.80 -0.88
CA PRO A 335 -8.77 1.51 0.52
C PRO A 335 -8.93 2.77 1.36
N ASP A 336 -10.11 2.94 1.96
CA ASP A 336 -10.42 4.04 2.87
C ASP A 336 -9.96 3.74 4.32
N LEU A 337 -10.32 4.65 5.23
CA LEU A 337 -9.98 4.51 6.64
C LEU A 337 -10.56 3.25 7.29
N GLU A 338 -11.85 2.96 7.09
CA GLU A 338 -12.49 1.82 7.75
C GLU A 338 -11.98 0.51 7.15
N GLU A 339 -11.85 0.43 5.82
CA GLU A 339 -11.25 -0.71 5.14
C GLU A 339 -9.80 -0.94 5.56
N GLY A 340 -9.02 0.14 5.74
CA GLY A 340 -7.66 0.09 6.25
C GLY A 340 -7.57 -0.51 7.65
N ILE A 341 -8.47 -0.09 8.55
CA ILE A 341 -8.54 -0.61 9.93
C ILE A 341 -9.01 -2.06 9.96
N GLU A 342 -9.96 -2.44 9.11
CA GLU A 342 -10.34 -3.84 8.96
C GLU A 342 -9.12 -4.70 8.54
N THR A 343 -8.26 -4.22 7.63
CA THR A 343 -6.99 -4.90 7.31
C THR A 343 -6.11 -5.05 8.57
N ILE A 344 -5.99 -4.01 9.41
CA ILE A 344 -5.22 -4.09 10.67
C ILE A 344 -5.78 -5.15 11.61
N CYS A 345 -7.12 -5.26 11.74
CA CYS A 345 -7.74 -6.33 12.53
C CYS A 345 -7.38 -7.72 11.99
N VAL A 346 -7.34 -7.91 10.67
CA VAL A 346 -6.95 -9.19 10.03
C VAL A 346 -5.49 -9.51 10.31
N LEU A 347 -4.59 -8.53 10.20
CA LEU A 347 -3.16 -8.70 10.49
C LEU A 347 -2.92 -9.04 11.95
N GLU A 348 -3.63 -8.39 12.86
CA GLU A 348 -3.59 -8.71 14.28
C GLU A 348 -4.12 -10.12 14.57
N ALA A 349 -5.21 -10.53 13.91
CA ALA A 349 -5.74 -11.88 14.02
C ALA A 349 -4.72 -12.93 13.52
N ILE A 350 -4.02 -12.65 12.41
CA ILE A 350 -2.94 -13.51 11.88
C ILE A 350 -1.82 -13.62 12.90
N ARG A 351 -1.36 -12.51 13.49
CA ARG A 351 -0.32 -12.50 14.51
C ARG A 351 -0.74 -13.33 15.73
N ARG A 352 -1.95 -13.14 16.26
CA ARG A 352 -2.49 -13.93 17.39
C ARG A 352 -2.61 -15.42 17.05
N SER A 353 -3.05 -15.74 15.82
CA SER A 353 -3.18 -17.12 15.36
C SER A 353 -1.81 -17.80 15.23
N ALA A 354 -0.83 -17.13 14.62
CA ALA A 354 0.53 -17.64 14.45
C ALA A 354 1.22 -17.98 15.78
N HIS A 355 0.99 -17.19 16.83
CA HIS A 355 1.55 -17.45 18.16
C HIS A 355 0.81 -18.55 18.94
N SER A 356 -0.51 -18.67 18.75
CA SER A 356 -1.34 -19.62 19.50
C SER A 356 -1.57 -20.96 18.79
N GLY A 357 -1.34 -21.01 17.48
CA GLY A 357 -1.70 -22.12 16.59
C GLY A 357 -3.21 -22.32 16.38
N ARG A 358 -4.06 -21.41 16.88
CA ARG A 358 -5.53 -21.55 16.88
C ARG A 358 -6.19 -20.56 15.92
N PRO A 359 -7.36 -20.89 15.33
CA PRO A 359 -8.12 -19.92 14.55
C PRO A 359 -8.55 -18.73 15.41
N VAL A 360 -8.64 -17.55 14.80
CA VAL A 360 -9.03 -16.28 15.45
C VAL A 360 -10.20 -15.67 14.68
N GLN A 361 -11.29 -15.38 15.40
CA GLN A 361 -12.45 -14.66 14.87
C GLN A 361 -12.17 -13.16 14.82
N LEU A 362 -12.65 -12.48 13.78
CA LEU A 362 -12.43 -11.04 13.58
C LEU A 362 -13.40 -10.15 14.36
N ALA A 363 -14.62 -10.62 14.61
CA ALA A 363 -15.67 -9.84 15.27
C ALA A 363 -15.22 -9.19 16.60
N PRO A 364 -14.52 -9.89 17.52
CA PRO A 364 -14.01 -9.26 18.75
C PRO A 364 -13.00 -8.14 18.50
N LEU A 365 -12.11 -8.30 17.52
CA LEU A 365 -11.07 -7.31 17.20
C LEU A 365 -11.68 -6.07 16.53
N MET A 366 -12.68 -6.27 15.66
CA MET A 366 -13.43 -5.17 15.04
C MET A 366 -14.22 -4.36 16.09
N ALA A 367 -14.84 -5.06 17.06
CA ALA A 367 -15.53 -4.41 18.16
C ALA A 367 -14.58 -3.59 19.07
N GLU A 368 -13.37 -4.11 19.33
CA GLU A 368 -12.34 -3.43 20.13
C GLU A 368 -11.98 -2.05 19.56
N VAL A 369 -11.90 -1.95 18.22
CA VAL A 369 -11.57 -0.70 17.51
C VAL A 369 -12.80 0.16 17.17
N GLY A 370 -14.01 -0.31 17.45
CA GLY A 370 -15.25 0.44 17.19
C GLY A 370 -15.74 0.39 15.75
N LEU A 371 -15.39 -0.66 15.01
CA LEU A 371 -16.00 -0.98 13.72
C LEU A 371 -17.31 -1.76 13.89
N GLN A 372 -18.23 -1.61 12.94
CA GLN A 372 -19.45 -2.40 12.91
C GLN A 372 -19.15 -3.82 12.43
N VAL A 373 -19.56 -4.81 13.23
CA VAL A 373 -19.38 -6.24 12.95
C VAL A 373 -20.39 -6.74 11.92
#